data_AF-A0A8J8C995-F1
#
_entry.id   AF-A0A8J8C995-F1
#
_cell.length_a   1.000
_cell.length_b   1.000
_cell.length_c   1.000
_cell.angle_alpha   90.00
_cell.angle_beta   90.00
_cell.angle_gamma   90.00
#
_symmetry.space_group_name_H-M   'P 1'
#
loop_
_entity.id
_entity.type
_entity.pdbx_description
1 polymer ?
#
loop_
_entity_poly.entity_id
_entity_poly.type
_entity_poly.pdbx_seq_one_letter_code
_entity_poly.pdbx_strand_id
1 'polypeptide(L)'
;MNCSGGRTDGPPLVRQQTGTSSLAMAILRAVATAENIDPQSLGPLGDVVDPEALERFLDDPDSAAHVTFSYAGHRVVVTDEAVEVY
;
A
#
# COMPACT_ATOMS: atom_id res chain seq x y z
N MET A 1 -26.84 -25.26 -3.67
CA MET A 1 -26.26 -24.49 -4.79
C MET A 1 -24.99 -23.84 -4.28
N ASN A 2 -23.83 -24.41 -4.62
CA ASN A 2 -22.52 -23.89 -4.21
C ASN A 2 -22.06 -22.89 -5.27
N CYS A 3 -22.04 -21.61 -4.92
CA CYS A 3 -21.50 -20.56 -5.78
C CYS A 3 -20.14 -20.13 -5.23
N SER A 4 -19.13 -20.95 -5.45
CA SER A 4 -17.73 -20.66 -5.11
C SER A 4 -17.07 -19.91 -6.27
N GLY A 5 -17.47 -18.66 -6.48
CA GLY A 5 -16.75 -17.73 -7.35
C GLY A 5 -15.57 -17.12 -6.59
N GLY A 6 -14.53 -17.91 -6.33
CA GLY A 6 -13.30 -17.44 -5.70
C GLY A 6 -12.52 -16.52 -6.64
N ARG A 7 -12.94 -15.26 -6.74
CA ARG A 7 -12.10 -14.18 -7.25
C ARG A 7 -10.95 -14.05 -6.25
N THR A 8 -9.72 -14.31 -6.68
CA THR A 8 -8.50 -14.34 -5.85
C THR A 8 -8.06 -12.97 -5.30
N ASP A 9 -8.99 -12.06 -5.06
CA ASP A 9 -8.74 -10.83 -4.32
C ASP A 9 -9.59 -10.93 -3.06
N GLY A 10 -9.00 -11.52 -2.01
CA GLY A 10 -9.57 -11.41 -0.67
C GLY A 10 -9.70 -9.93 -0.29
N PRO A 11 -10.54 -9.57 0.69
CA PRO A 11 -10.55 -8.21 1.19
C PRO A 11 -9.12 -7.82 1.57
N PRO A 12 -8.65 -6.60 1.22
CA PRO A 12 -7.33 -6.15 1.61
C PRO A 12 -7.22 -6.29 3.13
N LEU A 13 -6.13 -6.88 3.59
CA LEU A 13 -5.82 -7.05 5.02
C LEU A 13 -5.84 -5.69 5.72
N VAL A 14 -5.37 -4.65 5.02
CA VAL A 14 -5.29 -3.29 5.54
C VAL A 14 -5.58 -2.29 4.42
N ARG A 15 -6.35 -1.25 4.74
CA ARG A 15 -6.55 -0.06 3.91
C ARG A 15 -6.22 1.20 4.70
N GLN A 16 -5.32 2.02 4.19
CA GLN A 16 -4.97 3.35 4.71
C GLN A 16 -5.37 4.41 3.69
N GLN A 17 -5.73 5.60 4.14
CA GLN A 17 -6.04 6.74 3.25
C GLN A 17 -4.81 7.65 3.14
N THR A 18 -4.48 8.09 1.93
CA THR A 18 -3.33 8.97 1.66
C THR A 18 -3.63 10.43 2.01
N GLY A 19 -4.91 10.85 2.02
CA GLY A 19 -5.33 12.25 2.11
C GLY A 19 -5.08 13.02 3.42
N THR A 20 -4.24 12.54 4.36
CA THR A 20 -3.99 13.29 5.62
C THR A 20 -2.55 13.21 6.14
N SER A 21 -1.70 12.31 5.65
CA SER A 21 -0.31 12.19 6.11
C SER A 21 0.56 11.66 4.97
N SER A 22 1.84 12.05 4.93
CA SER A 22 2.78 11.66 3.86
C SER A 22 2.60 10.23 3.41
N LEU A 23 2.64 10.02 2.10
CA LEU A 23 2.40 8.72 1.48
C LEU A 23 3.32 7.64 2.09
N ALA A 24 4.58 8.00 2.35
CA ALA A 24 5.55 7.17 3.05
C ALA A 24 5.00 6.57 4.36
N MET A 25 4.37 7.41 5.19
CA MET A 25 3.79 7.00 6.47
C MET A 25 2.53 6.15 6.27
N ALA A 26 1.69 6.48 5.29
CA ALA A 26 0.51 5.69 4.98
C ALA A 26 0.90 4.25 4.56
N ILE A 27 1.92 4.13 3.70
CA ILE A 27 2.45 2.84 3.27
C ILE A 27 3.06 2.07 4.44
N LEU A 28 3.99 2.68 5.18
CA LEU A 28 4.63 2.04 6.32
C LEU A 28 3.61 1.55 7.33
N ARG A 29 2.59 2.36 7.64
CA ARG A 29 1.51 2.00 8.56
C ARG A 29 0.66 0.86 8.00
N ALA A 30 0.36 0.86 6.70
CA ALA A 30 -0.41 -0.19 6.06
C ALA A 30 0.30 -1.54 6.18
N VAL A 31 1.58 -1.59 5.82
CA VAL A 31 2.41 -2.81 5.93
C VAL A 31 2.58 -3.22 7.39
N ALA A 32 2.92 -2.28 8.27
CA ALA A 32 3.10 -2.52 9.69
C ALA A 32 1.86 -3.15 10.34
N THR A 33 0.67 -2.66 9.97
CA THR A 33 -0.60 -3.21 10.46
C THR A 33 -0.84 -4.63 9.93
N ALA A 34 -0.47 -4.92 8.68
CA ALA A 34 -0.63 -6.24 8.08
C ALA A 34 0.29 -7.28 8.74
N GLU A 35 1.55 -6.90 8.97
CA GLU A 35 2.57 -7.73 9.63
C GLU A 35 2.43 -7.76 11.17
N ASN A 36 1.60 -6.89 11.75
CA ASN A 36 1.46 -6.68 13.20
C ASN A 36 2.77 -6.28 13.88
N ILE A 37 3.58 -5.45 13.22
CA ILE A 37 4.86 -4.96 13.73
C ILE A 37 4.90 -3.44 13.69
N ASP A 38 5.86 -2.85 14.41
CA ASP A 38 6.07 -1.41 14.34
C ASP A 38 6.59 -0.99 12.95
N PRO A 39 6.09 0.12 12.39
CA PRO A 39 6.57 0.68 11.12
C PRO A 39 8.05 1.09 11.16
N GLN A 40 8.61 1.27 12.37
CA GLN A 40 10.04 1.52 12.57
C GLN A 40 10.89 0.25 12.61
N SER A 41 10.26 -0.91 12.80
CA SER A 41 10.91 -2.22 12.75
C SER A 41 10.96 -2.77 11.33
N LEU A 42 10.04 -2.33 10.47
CA LEU A 42 10.16 -2.50 9.03
C LEU A 42 11.41 -1.78 8.53
N GLY A 43 12.12 -2.41 7.60
CA GLY A 43 13.22 -1.77 6.88
C GLY A 43 12.77 -0.43 6.28
N PRO A 44 13.69 0.53 6.10
CA PRO A 44 13.33 1.80 5.51
C PRO A 44 12.69 1.57 4.14
N LEU A 45 11.46 2.04 3.96
CA LEU A 45 10.72 1.88 2.70
C LEU A 45 11.52 2.42 1.51
N GLY A 46 12.30 3.48 1.75
CA GLY A 46 13.22 4.11 0.79
C GLY A 46 14.37 3.22 0.29
N ASP A 47 14.62 2.06 0.90
CA ASP A 47 15.58 1.08 0.36
C ASP A 47 15.00 0.31 -0.83
N VAL A 48 13.66 0.18 -0.87
CA VAL A 48 12.93 -0.55 -1.92
C VAL A 48 12.22 0.42 -2.87
N VAL A 49 11.62 1.47 -2.32
CA VAL A 49 10.78 2.40 -3.07
C VAL A 49 10.87 3.81 -2.49
N ASP A 50 11.20 4.78 -3.34
CA ASP A 50 11.29 6.19 -2.94
C ASP A 50 9.88 6.77 -2.76
N PRO A 51 9.47 7.14 -1.53
CA PRO A 51 8.14 7.70 -1.30
C PRO A 51 7.96 9.05 -1.98
N GLU A 52 9.01 9.89 -2.04
CA GLU A 52 8.95 11.18 -2.74
C GLU A 52 8.75 11.01 -4.26
N ALA A 53 9.29 9.92 -4.82
CA ALA A 53 9.09 9.59 -6.24
C ALA A 53 7.65 9.10 -6.48
N LEU A 54 7.10 8.30 -5.55
CA LEU A 54 5.69 7.90 -5.59
C LEU A 54 4.76 9.10 -5.42
N GLU A 55 5.02 9.98 -4.46
CA GLU A 55 4.23 11.20 -4.26
C GLU A 55 4.23 12.04 -5.54
N ARG A 56 5.40 12.25 -6.16
CA ARG A 56 5.49 12.91 -7.48
C ARG A 56 4.74 12.18 -8.60
N PHE A 57 4.71 10.85 -8.56
CA PHE A 57 4.04 10.06 -9.58
C PHE A 57 2.51 10.07 -9.41
N LEU A 58 2.03 10.20 -8.17
CA LEU A 58 0.62 10.28 -7.80
C LEU A 58 0.09 11.72 -7.75
N ASP A 59 0.98 12.73 -7.77
CA ASP A 59 0.64 14.15 -7.82
C ASP A 59 -0.06 14.55 -9.13
N ASP A 60 -0.08 13.66 -10.12
CA ASP A 60 -0.75 13.85 -11.40
C ASP A 60 -2.21 13.32 -11.32
N PRO A 61 -3.22 14.16 -11.06
CA PRO A 61 -4.60 13.72 -10.80
C PRO A 61 -5.31 13.16 -12.03
N ASP A 62 -4.77 13.38 -13.24
CA ASP A 62 -5.29 12.83 -14.49
C ASP A 62 -4.76 11.41 -14.75
N SER A 63 -3.67 11.05 -14.08
CA SER A 63 -3.08 9.73 -14.17
C SER A 63 -3.59 8.90 -12.99
N ALA A 64 -4.46 7.93 -13.25
CA ALA A 64 -4.83 6.88 -12.30
C ALA A 64 -3.63 5.95 -12.04
N ALA A 65 -2.56 6.53 -11.54
CA ALA A 65 -1.31 5.91 -11.24
C ALA A 65 -1.51 5.07 -9.98
N HIS A 66 -1.24 3.78 -10.11
CA HIS A 66 -1.14 2.89 -8.97
C HIS A 66 0.22 2.21 -8.98
N VAL A 67 0.84 2.10 -7.80
CA VAL A 67 2.12 1.41 -7.64
C VAL A 67 1.87 0.15 -6.83
N THR A 68 2.11 -0.98 -7.48
CA THR A 68 1.99 -2.29 -6.82
C THR A 68 3.38 -2.89 -6.67
N PHE A 69 3.74 -3.20 -5.43
CA PHE A 69 5.02 -3.83 -5.13
C PHE A 69 4.86 -4.88 -4.02
N SER A 70 5.81 -5.80 -3.96
CA SER A 70 5.86 -6.79 -2.91
C SER A 70 6.86 -6.36 -1.84
N TYR A 71 6.41 -6.31 -0.58
CA TYR A 71 7.22 -5.88 0.55
C TYR A 71 6.94 -6.76 1.75
N ALA A 72 8.01 -7.24 2.39
CA ALA A 72 7.94 -8.19 3.51
C ALA A 72 7.09 -9.46 3.24
N GLY A 73 6.93 -9.87 1.98
CA GLY A 73 6.09 -11.01 1.59
C GLY A 73 4.60 -10.67 1.37
N HIS A 74 4.21 -9.43 1.64
CA HIS A 74 2.89 -8.89 1.33
C HIS A 74 2.87 -8.15 0.00
N ARG A 75 1.70 -8.07 -0.62
CA ARG A 75 1.49 -7.25 -1.81
C ARG A 75 0.87 -5.92 -1.39
N VAL A 76 1.60 -4.84 -1.62
CA VAL A 76 1.17 -3.48 -1.31
C VAL A 76 0.75 -2.82 -2.61
N VAL A 77 -0.46 -2.27 -2.63
CA VAL A 77 -1.04 -1.48 -3.72
C VAL A 77 -1.21 -0.06 -3.21
N VAL A 78 -0.56 0.88 -3.86
CA VAL A 78 -0.60 2.30 -3.52
C VAL A 78 -1.32 3.03 -4.64
N THR A 79 -2.34 3.79 -4.27
CA THR A 79 -3.09 4.70 -5.15
C THR A 79 -3.01 6.12 -4.61
N ASP A 80 -3.48 7.09 -5.38
CA ASP A 80 -3.57 8.49 -4.96
C ASP A 80 -4.53 8.65 -3.76
N GLU A 81 -5.59 7.85 -3.71
CA GLU A 81 -6.60 7.91 -2.65
C GLU A 81 -6.24 7.07 -1.42
N ALA A 82 -5.67 5.88 -1.62
CA ALA A 82 -5.50 4.87 -0.57
C ALA A 82 -4.31 3.92 -0.78
N VAL A 83 -3.84 3.33 0.32
CA VAL A 83 -2.88 2.23 0.33
C VAL A 83 -3.57 0.96 0.82
N GLU A 84 -3.46 -0.12 0.05
CA GLU A 84 -4.06 -1.41 0.34
C GLU A 84 -2.98 -2.49 0.44
N VAL A 85 -3.13 -3.41 1.38
CA VAL A 85 -2.19 -4.52 1.59
C VAL A 85 -2.93 -5.84 1.50
N TYR A 86 -2.33 -6.80 0.78
CA TYR A 86 -2.85 -8.14 0.52
C TYR A 86 -1.88 -9.22 1.01
#